data_AF-A0A529FMT2-F1
#
_entry.id   AF-A0A529FMT2-F1
#
_cell.length_a   1.000
_cell.length_b   1.000
_cell.length_c   1.000
_cell.angle_alpha   90.00
_cell.angle_beta   90.00
_cell.angle_gamma   90.00
#
_symmetry.space_group_name_H-M   'P 1'
#
loop_
_entity.id
_entity.type
_entity.pdbx_description
1 polymer ?
#
loop_
_entity_poly.entity_id
_entity_poly.type
_entity_poly.pdbx_seq_one_letter_code
_entity_poly.pdbx_strand_id
1 'polypeptide(L)'
;EIETHGTEGAKRFSEEVFGVLFTALLALTIAMEFAMPLIVRYLVAPGFADTPGKFETTVTLATIMFPYLICMSLGAMMAGMLNSLRRYFAAAVAPVFLNIILIGVLGYAWYNGLDAHDVGFGLSWGVLAAGVVQLAIVWVAVRHAGISIGFRRPKMTPSVKRLLILALPAAITGGITQINQLIGTAIASAQDSAVSSLA
;
A
#
# COMPACT_ATOMS: atom_id res chain seq x y z
N GLU A 1 -27.31 6.33 -0.27
CA GLU A 1 -27.31 5.65 -1.59
C GLU A 1 -27.90 4.24 -1.53
N ILE A 2 -27.49 3.36 -0.61
CA ILE A 2 -28.25 2.11 -0.33
C ILE A 2 -29.70 2.44 0.07
N GLU A 3 -29.91 3.50 0.86
CA GLU A 3 -31.24 4.01 1.25
C GLU A 3 -32.03 4.72 0.14
N THR A 4 -31.42 5.03 -1.01
CA THR A 4 -32.05 5.94 -2.01
C THR A 4 -32.28 5.30 -3.37
N HIS A 5 -31.45 4.33 -3.79
CA HIS A 5 -31.49 3.73 -5.13
C HIS A 5 -31.28 2.21 -5.17
N GLY A 6 -31.39 1.53 -4.01
CA GLY A 6 -31.23 0.07 -3.92
C GLY A 6 -29.81 -0.42 -4.25
N THR A 7 -29.69 -1.70 -4.61
CA THR A 7 -28.41 -2.39 -4.88
C THR A 7 -27.70 -1.86 -6.13
N GLU A 8 -28.43 -1.38 -7.14
CA GLU A 8 -27.86 -0.80 -8.37
C GLU A 8 -27.18 0.55 -8.11
N GLY A 9 -27.75 1.40 -7.26
CA GLY A 9 -27.15 2.67 -6.86
C GLY A 9 -25.83 2.48 -6.11
N ALA A 10 -25.79 1.51 -5.19
CA ALA A 10 -24.58 1.16 -4.44
C ALA A 10 -23.48 0.63 -5.37
N LYS A 11 -23.83 -0.24 -6.32
CA LYS A 11 -22.90 -0.74 -7.33
C LYS A 11 -22.32 0.40 -8.17
N ARG A 12 -23.18 1.31 -8.66
CA ARG A 12 -22.74 2.45 -9.48
C ARG A 12 -21.80 3.39 -8.70
N PHE A 13 -22.10 3.67 -7.44
CA PHE A 13 -21.23 4.46 -6.58
C PHE A 13 -19.87 3.79 -6.39
N SER A 14 -19.84 2.49 -6.09
CA SER A 14 -18.59 1.74 -5.95
C SER A 14 -17.74 1.74 -7.22
N GLU A 15 -18.35 1.63 -8.40
CA GLU A 15 -17.63 1.74 -9.69
C GLU A 15 -17.05 3.14 -9.92
N GLU A 16 -17.81 4.19 -9.59
CA GLU A 16 -17.34 5.58 -9.72
C GLU A 16 -16.19 5.88 -8.75
N VAL A 17 -16.31 5.45 -7.49
CA VAL A 17 -15.25 5.58 -6.48
C VAL A 17 -14.02 4.77 -6.91
N PHE A 18 -14.19 3.54 -7.38
CA PHE A 18 -13.09 2.71 -7.88
C PHE A 18 -12.35 3.40 -9.03
N GLY A 19 -13.08 3.91 -10.02
CA GLY A 19 -12.48 4.59 -11.18
C GLY A 19 -11.72 5.85 -10.78
N VAL A 20 -12.28 6.68 -9.90
CA VAL A 20 -11.62 7.90 -9.40
C VAL A 20 -10.39 7.55 -8.58
N LEU A 21 -10.53 6.61 -7.64
CA LEU A 21 -9.45 6.19 -6.75
C LEU A 21 -8.31 5.56 -7.56
N PHE A 22 -8.62 4.61 -8.45
CA PHE A 22 -7.61 3.99 -9.32
C PHE A 22 -6.87 5.01 -10.18
N THR A 23 -7.60 5.94 -10.82
CA THR A 23 -6.97 6.96 -11.68
C THR A 23 -6.10 7.92 -10.88
N ALA A 24 -6.58 8.37 -9.71
CA ALA A 24 -5.82 9.25 -8.83
C ALA A 24 -4.57 8.56 -8.27
N LEU A 25 -4.70 7.30 -7.84
CA LEU A 25 -3.60 6.49 -7.34
C LEU A 25 -2.59 6.18 -8.44
N LEU A 26 -3.03 5.87 -9.65
CA LEU A 26 -2.14 5.64 -10.78
C LEU A 26 -1.33 6.90 -11.11
N ALA A 27 -1.99 8.06 -11.19
CA ALA A 27 -1.32 9.33 -11.42
C ALA A 27 -0.33 9.66 -10.29
N LEU A 28 -0.72 9.41 -9.03
CA LEU A 28 0.14 9.59 -7.87
C LEU A 28 1.34 8.64 -7.90
N THR A 29 1.13 7.36 -8.19
CA THR A 29 2.20 6.35 -8.32
C THR A 29 3.21 6.77 -9.38
N ILE A 30 2.75 7.17 -10.57
CA ILE A 30 3.65 7.64 -11.63
C ILE A 30 4.43 8.88 -11.16
N ALA A 31 3.76 9.88 -10.60
CA ALA A 31 4.43 11.09 -10.09
C ALA A 31 5.47 10.78 -9.01
N MET A 32 5.16 9.84 -8.11
CA MET A 32 6.03 9.43 -7.02
C MET A 32 7.19 8.57 -7.52
N GLU A 33 7.02 7.71 -8.52
CA GLU A 33 8.10 6.97 -9.15
C GLU A 33 9.13 7.91 -9.79
N PHE A 34 8.67 8.95 -10.49
CA PHE A 34 9.56 10.00 -11.01
C PHE A 34 10.24 10.81 -9.90
N ALA A 35 9.54 11.07 -8.80
CA ALA A 35 10.09 11.78 -7.65
C ALA A 35 10.89 10.88 -6.69
N MET A 36 10.92 9.57 -6.89
CA MET A 36 11.48 8.59 -5.95
C MET A 36 12.94 8.88 -5.58
N PRO A 37 13.84 9.25 -6.52
CA PRO A 37 15.22 9.61 -6.18
C PRO A 37 15.30 10.81 -5.22
N LEU A 38 14.46 11.82 -5.41
CA LEU A 38 14.39 13.00 -4.55
C LEU A 38 13.83 12.63 -3.17
N ILE A 39 12.78 11.79 -3.13
CA ILE A 39 12.16 11.32 -1.90
C ILE A 39 13.17 10.51 -1.07
N VAL A 40 13.90 9.60 -1.69
CA VAL A 40 14.93 8.82 -0.97
C VAL A 40 16.03 9.73 -0.45
N ARG A 41 16.49 10.67 -1.29
CA ARG A 41 17.58 11.59 -0.95
C ARG A 41 17.26 12.54 0.20
N TYR A 42 16.02 13.01 0.32
CA TYR A 42 15.68 14.07 1.29
C TYR A 42 14.80 13.59 2.45
N LEU A 43 14.02 12.52 2.29
CA LEU A 43 13.01 12.11 3.26
C LEU A 43 13.26 10.72 3.86
N VAL A 44 13.62 9.72 3.04
CA VAL A 44 13.69 8.32 3.50
C VAL A 44 15.06 7.99 4.08
N ALA A 45 16.13 8.33 3.36
CA ALA A 45 17.48 7.97 3.75
C ALA A 45 18.48 9.07 3.34
N PRO A 46 18.39 10.28 3.92
CA PRO A 46 19.29 11.37 3.57
C PRO A 46 20.77 11.03 3.78
N GLY A 47 21.09 10.20 4.79
CA GLY A 47 22.45 9.71 5.04
C GLY A 47 22.98 8.71 4.01
N PHE A 48 22.14 8.16 3.12
CA PHE A 48 22.60 7.26 2.05
C PHE A 48 22.98 8.01 0.77
N ALA A 49 22.64 9.30 0.67
CA ALA A 49 22.94 10.13 -0.50
C ALA A 49 24.45 10.20 -0.82
N ASP A 50 25.29 10.10 0.22
CA ASP A 50 26.75 10.20 0.10
C ASP A 50 27.45 8.82 0.00
N THR A 51 26.70 7.70 0.05
CA THR A 51 27.26 6.34 -0.07
C THR A 51 26.99 5.75 -1.46
N PRO A 52 28.01 5.57 -2.32
CA PRO A 52 27.87 4.96 -3.64
C PRO A 52 27.25 3.55 -3.55
N GLY A 53 26.34 3.22 -4.46
CA GLY A 53 25.64 1.93 -4.52
C GLY A 53 24.42 1.81 -3.59
N LYS A 54 24.51 2.23 -2.32
CA LYS A 54 23.37 2.12 -1.37
C LYS A 54 22.17 2.98 -1.76
N PHE A 55 22.43 4.20 -2.24
CA PHE A 55 21.38 5.10 -2.69
C PHE A 55 20.59 4.50 -3.87
N GLU A 56 21.29 4.03 -4.90
CA GLU A 56 20.68 3.49 -6.12
C GLU A 56 19.87 2.21 -5.85
N THR A 57 20.41 1.30 -5.03
CA THR A 57 19.69 0.13 -4.54
C THR A 57 18.42 0.56 -3.80
N THR A 58 18.52 1.50 -2.85
CA THR A 58 17.36 1.96 -2.07
C THR A 58 16.27 2.58 -2.95
N VAL A 59 16.65 3.41 -3.93
CA VAL A 59 15.72 3.97 -4.91
C VAL A 59 15.01 2.87 -5.68
N THR A 60 15.76 1.89 -6.19
CA THR A 60 15.21 0.78 -6.97
C THR A 60 14.24 -0.07 -6.16
N LEU A 61 14.60 -0.47 -4.94
CA LEU A 61 13.74 -1.25 -4.06
C LEU A 61 12.45 -0.49 -3.74
N ALA A 62 12.56 0.80 -3.43
CA ALA A 62 11.40 1.64 -3.15
C ALA A 62 10.49 1.80 -4.37
N THR A 63 11.06 1.98 -5.57
CA THR A 63 10.30 2.02 -6.83
C THR A 63 9.55 0.73 -7.08
N ILE A 64 10.17 -0.44 -6.87
CA ILE A 64 9.50 -1.75 -7.04
C ILE A 64 8.33 -1.90 -6.05
N MET A 65 8.53 -1.42 -4.81
CA MET A 65 7.51 -1.53 -3.77
C MET A 65 6.38 -0.51 -3.95
N PHE A 66 6.61 0.63 -4.59
CA PHE A 66 5.64 1.73 -4.61
C PHE A 66 4.26 1.38 -5.20
N PRO A 67 4.15 0.61 -6.32
CA PRO A 67 2.86 0.18 -6.87
C PRO A 67 1.99 -0.65 -5.90
N TYR A 68 2.57 -1.23 -4.85
CA TYR A 68 1.82 -1.86 -3.76
C TYR A 68 0.77 -0.92 -3.15
N LEU A 69 1.02 0.40 -3.13
CA LEU A 69 0.11 1.41 -2.61
C LEU A 69 -1.25 1.38 -3.34
N ILE A 70 -1.25 1.16 -4.66
CA ILE A 70 -2.48 1.03 -5.46
C ILE A 70 -3.28 -0.19 -4.98
N CYS A 71 -2.61 -1.33 -4.83
CA CYS A 71 -3.24 -2.58 -4.41
C CYS A 71 -3.86 -2.45 -3.01
N MET A 72 -3.10 -1.90 -2.06
CA MET A 72 -3.57 -1.69 -0.69
C MET A 72 -4.74 -0.72 -0.61
N SER A 73 -4.68 0.39 -1.33
CA SER A 73 -5.73 1.41 -1.28
C SER A 73 -7.04 0.90 -1.89
N LEU A 74 -6.96 0.20 -3.03
CA LEU A 74 -8.14 -0.46 -3.62
C LEU A 74 -8.67 -1.58 -2.72
N GLY A 75 -7.78 -2.38 -2.14
CA GLY A 75 -8.13 -3.42 -1.17
C GLY A 75 -8.84 -2.85 0.05
N ALA A 76 -8.36 -1.72 0.60
CA ALA A 76 -8.99 -1.03 1.72
C ALA A 76 -10.38 -0.48 1.37
N MET A 77 -10.56 0.07 0.17
CA MET A 77 -11.87 0.50 -0.33
C MET A 77 -12.86 -0.68 -0.37
N MET A 78 -12.44 -1.80 -0.96
CA MET A 78 -13.25 -3.01 -1.07
C MET A 78 -13.52 -3.66 0.30
N ALA A 79 -12.54 -3.64 1.19
CA ALA A 79 -12.70 -4.03 2.58
C ALA A 79 -13.75 -3.17 3.29
N GLY A 80 -13.75 -1.85 3.06
CA GLY A 80 -14.78 -0.94 3.55
C GLY A 80 -16.19 -1.28 3.03
N MET A 81 -16.31 -1.68 1.77
CA MET A 81 -17.57 -2.17 1.19
C MET A 81 -18.03 -3.49 1.84
N LEU A 82 -17.12 -4.44 2.00
CA LEU A 82 -17.40 -5.70 2.70
C LEU A 82 -17.80 -5.45 4.16
N ASN A 83 -17.21 -4.45 4.81
CA ASN A 83 -17.54 -4.06 6.17
C ASN A 83 -18.97 -3.52 6.28
N SER A 84 -19.43 -2.71 5.33
CA SER A 84 -20.82 -2.23 5.30
C SER A 84 -21.83 -3.37 5.08
N LEU A 85 -21.41 -4.45 4.41
CA LEU A 85 -22.17 -5.69 4.25
C LEU A 85 -22.01 -6.68 5.42
N ARG A 86 -21.33 -6.30 6.50
CA ARG A 86 -20.99 -7.17 7.65
C ARG A 86 -20.21 -8.45 7.27
N ARG A 87 -19.42 -8.41 6.20
CA ARG A 87 -18.58 -9.53 5.69
C ARG A 87 -17.09 -9.23 5.84
N TYR A 88 -16.62 -9.08 7.07
CA TYR A 88 -15.27 -8.60 7.40
C TYR A 88 -14.15 -9.66 7.30
N PHE A 89 -14.46 -10.96 7.21
CA PHE A 89 -13.47 -12.03 7.28
C PHE A 89 -12.37 -11.93 6.21
N ALA A 90 -12.75 -11.74 4.94
CA ALA A 90 -11.79 -11.64 3.84
C ALA A 90 -10.86 -10.42 3.99
N ALA A 91 -11.40 -9.29 4.47
CA ALA A 91 -10.62 -8.09 4.74
C ALA A 91 -9.64 -8.27 5.91
N ALA A 92 -10.04 -9.02 6.95
CA ALA A 92 -9.21 -9.28 8.12
C ALA A 92 -8.06 -10.26 7.83
N VAL A 93 -8.25 -11.21 6.90
CA VAL A 93 -7.22 -12.21 6.57
C VAL A 93 -6.24 -11.71 5.51
N ALA A 94 -6.60 -10.75 4.66
CA ALA A 94 -5.72 -10.24 3.60
C ALA A 94 -4.30 -9.84 4.11
N PRO A 95 -4.13 -9.09 5.23
CA PRO A 95 -2.80 -8.74 5.75
C PRO A 95 -1.90 -9.95 6.11
N VAL A 96 -2.49 -11.11 6.40
CA VAL A 96 -1.74 -12.33 6.73
C VAL A 96 -0.90 -12.80 5.53
N PHE A 97 -1.41 -12.63 4.31
CA PHE A 97 -0.71 -13.07 3.10
C PHE A 97 0.58 -12.30 2.84
N LEU A 98 0.67 -11.03 3.25
CA LEU A 98 1.93 -10.29 3.18
C LEU A 98 2.98 -10.97 4.04
N ASN A 99 2.64 -11.29 5.29
CA ASN A 99 3.56 -11.96 6.21
C ASN A 99 3.97 -13.34 5.67
N ILE A 100 3.02 -14.13 5.17
CA ILE A 100 3.30 -15.46 4.60
C ILE A 100 4.28 -15.34 3.41
N ILE A 101 4.06 -14.40 2.50
CA ILE A 101 4.92 -14.22 1.33
C ILE A 101 6.32 -13.76 1.75
N LEU A 102 6.43 -12.79 2.67
CA LEU A 102 7.75 -12.32 3.14
C LEU A 102 8.52 -13.41 3.88
N ILE A 103 7.86 -14.18 4.74
CA ILE A 103 8.47 -15.34 5.42
C ILE A 103 8.91 -16.38 4.37
N GLY A 104 8.10 -16.63 3.34
CA GLY A 104 8.44 -17.54 2.26
C GLY A 104 9.67 -17.09 1.47
N VAL A 105 9.76 -15.81 1.12
CA VAL A 105 10.94 -15.21 0.47
C VAL A 105 12.17 -15.35 1.36
N LEU A 106 12.05 -15.05 2.65
CA LEU A 106 13.17 -15.11 3.58
C LEU A 106 13.64 -16.55 3.83
N GLY A 107 12.71 -17.50 3.92
CA GLY A 107 13.01 -18.93 4.03
C GLY A 107 13.69 -19.47 2.78
N TYR A 108 13.23 -19.06 1.59
CA TYR A 108 13.87 -19.39 0.32
C TYR A 108 15.30 -18.81 0.23
N ALA A 109 15.47 -17.55 0.61
CA ALA A 109 16.77 -16.89 0.65
C ALA A 109 17.74 -17.59 1.61
N TRP A 110 17.26 -17.95 2.79
CA TRP A 110 18.07 -18.66 3.79
C TRP A 110 18.49 -20.05 3.30
N TYR A 111 17.57 -20.79 2.68
CA TYR A 111 17.87 -22.12 2.14
C TYR A 111 18.91 -22.09 1.01
N ASN A 112 18.85 -21.09 0.14
CA ASN A 112 19.77 -20.96 -1.00
C ASN A 112 21.04 -20.15 -0.67
N GLY A 113 21.17 -19.63 0.55
CA GLY A 113 22.33 -18.82 0.96
C GLY A 113 22.47 -17.52 0.15
N LEU A 114 21.36 -16.86 -0.19
CA LEU A 114 21.37 -15.63 -0.98
C LEU A 114 22.02 -14.46 -0.22
N ASP A 115 22.74 -13.61 -0.96
CA ASP A 115 23.33 -12.38 -0.42
C ASP A 115 22.26 -11.37 -0.02
N ALA A 116 22.57 -10.51 0.97
CA ALA A 116 21.63 -9.53 1.51
C ALA A 116 21.01 -8.60 0.44
N HIS A 117 21.75 -8.32 -0.64
CA HIS A 117 21.26 -7.53 -1.77
C HIS A 117 20.11 -8.24 -2.50
N ASP A 118 20.29 -9.52 -2.84
CA ASP A 118 19.29 -10.32 -3.55
C ASP A 118 18.07 -10.62 -2.67
N VAL A 119 18.29 -10.79 -1.36
CA VAL A 119 17.19 -10.87 -0.39
C VAL A 119 16.36 -9.59 -0.40
N GLY A 120 16.99 -8.41 -0.44
CA GLY A 120 16.32 -7.12 -0.54
C GLY A 120 15.41 -7.03 -1.77
N PHE A 121 15.93 -7.41 -2.94
CA PHE A 121 15.12 -7.47 -4.18
C PHE A 121 13.97 -8.47 -4.08
N GLY A 122 14.24 -9.67 -3.54
CA GLY A 122 13.22 -10.70 -3.32
C GLY A 122 12.08 -10.19 -2.42
N LEU A 123 12.41 -9.47 -1.35
CA LEU A 123 11.43 -8.88 -0.44
C LEU A 123 10.63 -7.76 -1.12
N SER A 124 11.28 -6.88 -1.89
CA SER A 124 10.57 -5.82 -2.63
C SER A 124 9.55 -6.38 -3.61
N TRP A 125 9.92 -7.40 -4.39
CA TRP A 125 8.98 -8.12 -5.25
C TRP A 125 7.92 -8.88 -4.45
N GLY A 126 8.30 -9.44 -3.30
CA GLY A 126 7.38 -10.11 -2.38
C GLY A 126 6.28 -9.17 -1.86
N VAL A 127 6.61 -7.92 -1.53
CA VAL A 127 5.62 -6.91 -1.11
C VAL A 127 4.64 -6.60 -2.25
N LEU A 128 5.14 -6.40 -3.47
CA LEU A 128 4.27 -6.16 -4.63
C LEU A 128 3.35 -7.36 -4.89
N ALA A 129 3.91 -8.58 -4.89
CA ALA A 129 3.15 -9.82 -5.05
C ALA A 129 2.08 -9.97 -3.97
N ALA A 130 2.41 -9.64 -2.71
CA ALA A 130 1.45 -9.65 -1.61
C ALA A 130 0.30 -8.67 -1.85
N GLY A 131 0.58 -7.46 -2.32
CA GLY A 131 -0.47 -6.49 -2.67
C GLY A 131 -1.44 -7.05 -3.72
N VAL A 132 -0.91 -7.67 -4.77
CA VAL A 132 -1.74 -8.28 -5.83
C VAL A 132 -2.60 -9.41 -5.27
N VAL A 133 -2.02 -10.29 -4.45
CA VAL A 133 -2.75 -11.41 -3.81
C VAL A 133 -3.85 -10.89 -2.89
N GLN A 134 -3.55 -9.88 -2.06
CA GLN A 134 -4.51 -9.25 -1.16
C GLN A 134 -5.68 -8.63 -1.92
N LEU A 135 -5.38 -7.87 -2.97
CA LEU A 135 -6.41 -7.28 -3.83
C LEU A 135 -7.27 -8.36 -4.46
N ALA A 136 -6.67 -9.45 -4.96
CA ALA A 136 -7.40 -10.57 -5.55
C ALA A 136 -8.35 -11.26 -4.55
N ILE A 137 -7.89 -11.51 -3.32
CA ILE A 137 -8.72 -12.13 -2.27
C ILE A 137 -9.94 -11.25 -1.96
N VAL A 138 -9.71 -9.97 -1.72
CA VAL A 138 -10.79 -9.04 -1.37
C VAL A 138 -11.73 -8.83 -2.57
N TRP A 139 -11.18 -8.74 -3.79
CA TRP A 139 -11.97 -8.67 -5.03
C TRP A 139 -12.90 -9.86 -5.19
N VAL A 140 -12.38 -11.08 -5.00
CA VAL A 140 -13.16 -12.31 -5.06
C VAL A 140 -14.25 -12.30 -3.97
N ALA A 141 -13.94 -11.86 -2.76
CA ALA A 141 -14.92 -11.76 -1.68
C ALA A 141 -16.05 -10.75 -1.97
N VAL A 142 -15.72 -9.58 -2.55
CA VAL A 142 -16.71 -8.60 -3.00
C VAL A 142 -17.63 -9.20 -4.06
N ARG A 143 -17.07 -9.95 -5.02
CA ARG A 143 -17.85 -10.63 -6.07
C ARG A 143 -18.79 -11.69 -5.48
N HIS A 144 -18.31 -12.48 -4.52
CA HIS A 144 -19.14 -13.47 -3.81
C HIS A 144 -20.23 -12.82 -2.93
N ALA A 145 -20.03 -11.58 -2.51
CA ALA A 145 -21.04 -10.80 -1.80
C ALA A 145 -22.13 -10.21 -2.74
N GLY A 146 -22.07 -10.51 -4.05
CA GLY A 146 -23.06 -10.06 -5.04
C GLY A 146 -22.79 -8.67 -5.62
N ILE A 147 -21.64 -8.06 -5.31
CA ILE A 147 -21.22 -6.79 -5.89
C ILE A 147 -20.24 -7.05 -7.03
N SER A 148 -20.59 -6.65 -8.25
CA SER A 148 -19.65 -6.63 -9.37
C SER A 148 -19.15 -5.21 -9.58
N ILE A 149 -17.85 -4.97 -9.45
CA ILE A 149 -17.23 -3.68 -9.76
C ILE A 149 -16.82 -3.71 -11.24
N GLY A 150 -17.52 -2.98 -12.10
CA GLY A 150 -17.10 -2.71 -13.46
C GLY A 150 -16.07 -1.58 -13.55
N PHE A 151 -15.14 -1.67 -14.51
CA PHE A 151 -14.20 -0.59 -14.80
C PHE A 151 -14.94 0.53 -15.53
N ARG A 152 -15.24 1.63 -14.83
CA ARG A 152 -15.99 2.77 -15.39
C ARG A 152 -15.12 4.03 -15.38
N ARG A 153 -15.31 4.89 -16.38
CA ARG A 153 -14.54 6.15 -16.49
C ARG A 153 -14.71 6.98 -15.22
N PRO A 154 -13.62 7.54 -14.66
CA PRO A 154 -13.68 8.36 -13.45
C PRO A 154 -14.60 9.55 -13.66
N LYS A 155 -15.63 9.67 -12.84
CA LYS A 155 -16.50 10.85 -12.80
C LYS A 155 -16.54 11.35 -11.36
N MET A 156 -16.19 12.62 -11.18
CA MET A 156 -16.22 13.27 -9.87
C MET A 156 -17.66 13.64 -9.51
N THR A 157 -18.42 12.67 -8.98
CA THR A 157 -19.80 12.91 -8.55
C THR A 157 -19.85 13.54 -7.16
N PRO A 158 -20.96 14.23 -6.78
CA PRO A 158 -21.10 14.85 -5.47
C PRO A 158 -20.90 13.86 -4.31
N SER A 159 -21.32 12.61 -4.48
CA SER A 159 -21.13 11.51 -3.52
C SER A 159 -19.64 11.18 -3.33
N VAL A 160 -18.85 11.11 -4.41
CA VAL A 160 -17.39 10.88 -4.35
C VAL A 160 -16.69 12.05 -3.64
N LYS A 161 -17.07 13.30 -3.96
CA LYS A 161 -16.51 14.49 -3.30
C LYS A 161 -16.78 14.48 -1.79
N ARG A 162 -17.98 14.09 -1.38
CA ARG A 162 -18.33 13.96 0.04
C ARG A 162 -17.49 12.90 0.74
N LEU A 163 -17.26 11.75 0.10
CA LEU A 163 -16.38 10.70 0.63
C LEU A 163 -14.94 11.22 0.80
N LEU A 164 -14.40 11.91 -0.20
CA LEU A 164 -13.03 12.46 -0.14
C LEU A 164 -12.87 13.49 0.98
N ILE A 165 -13.86 14.36 1.19
CA ILE A 165 -13.85 15.34 2.30
C ILE A 165 -13.87 14.62 3.66
N LEU A 166 -14.58 13.50 3.78
CA LEU A 166 -14.59 12.69 5.00
C LEU A 166 -13.28 11.90 5.20
N ALA A 167 -12.67 11.43 4.11
CA ALA A 167 -11.43 10.68 4.15
C ALA A 167 -10.22 11.56 4.50
N LEU A 168 -10.24 12.84 4.11
CA LEU A 168 -9.14 13.78 4.36
C LEU A 168 -8.74 13.91 5.86
N PRO A 169 -9.65 14.19 6.82
CA PRO A 169 -9.29 14.27 8.23
C PRO A 169 -8.83 12.92 8.81
N ALA A 170 -9.37 11.80 8.33
CA ALA A 170 -8.90 10.48 8.72
C ALA A 170 -7.46 10.22 8.21
N ALA A 171 -7.17 10.59 6.97
CA ALA A 171 -5.84 10.48 6.39
C ALA A 171 -4.81 11.38 7.08
N ILE A 172 -5.18 12.61 7.47
CA ILE A 172 -4.30 13.50 8.25
C ILE A 172 -3.98 12.88 9.61
N THR A 173 -4.99 12.38 10.31
CA THR A 173 -4.80 11.71 11.60
C THR A 173 -3.84 10.53 11.49
N GLY A 174 -4.01 9.68 10.47
CA GLY A 174 -3.08 8.57 10.19
C GLY A 174 -1.68 9.06 9.81
N GLY A 175 -1.58 10.09 8.97
CA GLY A 175 -0.32 10.67 8.53
C GLY A 175 0.53 11.20 9.67
N ILE A 176 -0.08 11.82 10.68
CA ILE A 176 0.62 12.29 11.89
C ILE A 176 1.33 11.13 12.60
N THR A 177 0.67 9.98 12.73
CA THR A 177 1.29 8.80 13.37
C THR A 177 2.47 8.26 12.56
N GLN A 178 2.37 8.30 11.23
CA GLN A 178 3.44 7.85 10.33
C GLN A 178 4.64 8.81 10.39
N ILE A 179 4.39 10.12 10.43
CA ILE A 179 5.44 11.14 10.60
C ILE A 179 6.15 10.96 11.94
N ASN A 180 5.41 10.70 13.02
CA ASN A 180 6.01 10.47 14.33
C ASN A 180 6.93 9.24 14.33
N GLN A 181 6.52 8.15 13.68
CA GLN A 181 7.39 6.97 13.52
C GLN A 181 8.61 7.23 12.64
N LEU A 182 8.48 7.99 11.55
CA LEU A 182 9.61 8.36 10.71
C LEU A 182 10.63 9.20 11.47
N ILE A 183 10.17 10.20 12.22
CA ILE A 183 11.04 11.02 13.08
C ILE A 183 11.67 10.15 14.16
N GLY A 184 10.89 9.29 14.83
CA GLY A 184 11.40 8.37 15.84
C GLY A 184 12.47 7.43 15.29
N THR A 185 12.28 6.89 14.08
CA THR A 185 13.25 6.02 13.40
C THR A 185 14.49 6.81 12.99
N ALA A 186 14.33 8.02 12.45
CA ALA A 186 15.45 8.89 12.09
C ALA A 186 16.30 9.24 13.31
N ILE A 187 15.68 9.62 14.43
CA ILE A 187 16.37 9.91 15.70
C ILE A 187 17.05 8.64 16.23
N ALA A 188 16.35 7.50 16.27
CA ALA A 188 16.91 6.22 16.73
C ALA A 188 18.08 5.75 15.87
N SER A 189 18.07 6.03 14.56
CA SER A 189 19.18 5.72 13.65
C SER A 189 20.37 6.69 13.75
N ALA A 190 20.12 7.93 14.21
CA ALA A 190 21.15 8.94 14.42
C ALA A 190 21.82 8.84 15.80
N GLN A 191 21.17 8.18 16.76
CA GLN A 191 21.73 7.84 18.06
C GLN A 191 22.57 6.55 17.91
N ASP A 192 23.88 6.72 17.70
CA ASP A 192 24.96 5.70 17.68
C ASP A 192 24.56 4.25 18.00
N SER A 193 24.83 3.32 17.07
CA SER A 193 25.37 1.97 17.32
C SER A 193 25.16 1.35 18.72
N ALA A 194 23.94 1.40 19.26
CA ALA A 194 23.65 0.96 20.62
C ALA A 194 23.42 -0.55 20.71
N VAL A 195 24.14 -1.31 19.86
CA VAL A 195 24.40 -2.73 20.05
C VAL A 195 25.81 -3.04 19.54
N SER A 196 26.80 -2.41 20.16
CA SER A 196 27.99 -3.14 20.61
C SER A 196 27.53 -4.25 21.57
N SER A 197 26.99 -5.35 21.04
CA SER A 197 26.86 -6.62 21.79
C SER A 197 27.67 -7.75 21.17
N LEU A 198 28.65 -7.41 20.32
CA LEU A 198 29.81 -8.26 20.05
C LEU A 198 30.99 -7.69 20.82
N ALA A 199 30.96 -7.89 22.14
CA ALA A 199 32.12 -7.93 23.01
C ALA A 199 31.92 -9.11 23.98
#